data_AF-A0A8J2W1Z7-F1
#
_entry.id   AF-A0A8J2W1Z7-F1
#
_cell.length_a   1.000
_cell.length_b   1.000
_cell.length_c   1.000
_cell.angle_alpha   90.00
_cell.angle_beta   90.00
_cell.angle_gamma   90.00
#
_symmetry.space_group_name_H-M   'P 1'
#
loop_
_entity.id
_entity.type
_entity.pdbx_description
1 polymer ?
#
loop_
_entity_poly.entity_id
_entity_poly.type
_entity_poly.pdbx_seq_one_letter_code
_entity_poly.pdbx_strand_id
1 'polypeptide(L)'
;MCVCSPGVDLAWSSNGYVYHTRLDTADRVPLPALQRTGDNVLALAHGLLSSERLDQETERERQPVFFDVVGVVVVSARASLAAGLALLLVLLTLLALGLSARDAARELYLPARLWLKLVMLTAWRALLCTAAGVAASASVALLLHVLGARMCFYSQPALLVPLYALPALAGSWADARLSVGARRGPAGLLRGWVSWRAWRDALSLLTASSLAVLVVLGLRSSFLPALWTLPSLSPLPLRLFAGSSPPPRTAAVLHAVGAVLPALQTSYLALNSINMFVPIMGRAGTSFLPADVMMSVVVSSLTLLTFSWMLPLVVAAKRLNLLLCSLLAASCVGALYSLSPLGAPYSDTRPQRLMVFHTRRSYTPPGALEPASIEDLYWMPELDVNTPHSMDKYS
;
A
#
# COMPACT_ATOMS: atom_id res chain seq x y z
N MET A 1 9.34 -12.81 36.73
CA MET A 1 8.63 -12.04 35.68
C MET A 1 9.68 -11.30 34.87
N CYS A 2 9.78 -11.56 33.56
CA CYS A 2 10.59 -10.71 32.69
C CYS A 2 9.88 -9.35 32.61
N VAL A 3 10.46 -8.33 33.23
CA VAL A 3 9.99 -6.95 33.08
C VAL A 3 10.39 -6.49 31.69
N CYS A 4 9.42 -6.31 30.79
CA CYS A 4 9.66 -5.67 29.51
C CYS A 4 9.86 -4.18 29.77
N SER A 5 11.10 -3.70 29.73
CA SER A 5 11.38 -2.27 29.78
C SER A 5 10.93 -1.61 28.47
N PRO A 6 10.14 -0.52 28.52
CA PRO A 6 9.82 0.25 27.33
C PRO A 6 11.09 0.90 26.77
N GLY A 7 11.26 0.86 25.45
CA GLY A 7 12.38 1.45 24.74
C GLY A 7 11.93 2.12 23.45
N VAL A 8 12.72 3.09 22.97
CA VAL A 8 12.51 3.76 21.69
C VAL A 8 13.59 3.31 20.71
N ASP A 9 13.19 2.78 19.57
CA ASP A 9 14.09 2.42 18.47
C ASP A 9 14.04 3.51 17.39
N LEU A 10 15.21 4.05 17.07
CA LEU A 10 15.40 5.07 16.02
C LEU A 10 16.30 4.48 14.96
N ALA A 11 15.71 4.13 13.81
CA ALA A 11 16.42 3.57 12.69
C ALA A 11 16.20 4.40 11.41
N TRP A 12 17.27 4.60 10.63
CA TRP A 12 17.13 5.13 9.28
C TRP A 12 16.62 4.06 8.33
N SER A 13 15.65 4.42 7.48
CA SER A 13 14.99 3.50 6.55
C SER A 13 15.38 3.71 5.09
N SER A 14 16.30 4.64 4.79
CA SER A 14 16.74 4.97 3.43
C SER A 14 17.97 4.17 3.01
N ASN A 15 18.09 3.91 1.71
CA ASN A 15 19.22 3.23 1.06
C ASN A 15 19.65 1.91 1.73
N GLY A 16 18.69 1.03 2.02
CA GLY A 16 18.95 -0.26 2.66
C GLY A 16 19.89 -1.21 1.90
N TYR A 17 20.34 -0.87 0.68
CA TYR A 17 21.26 -1.68 -0.13
C TYR A 17 22.67 -1.78 0.46
N VAL A 18 23.10 -0.75 1.22
CA VAL A 18 24.45 -0.74 1.80
C VAL A 18 24.57 -1.58 3.08
N TYR A 19 23.45 -1.77 3.79
CA TYR A 19 23.40 -2.47 5.08
C TYR A 19 24.07 -3.85 5.04
N HIS A 20 25.00 -4.10 5.98
CA HIS A 20 25.80 -5.35 6.06
C HIS A 20 26.58 -5.68 4.78
N THR A 21 27.10 -4.65 4.12
CA THR A 21 27.99 -4.83 2.97
C THR A 21 29.21 -3.94 3.09
N ARG A 22 30.25 -4.22 2.30
CA ARG A 22 31.43 -3.33 2.16
C ARG A 22 31.09 -1.91 1.69
N LEU A 23 29.88 -1.69 1.19
CA LEU A 23 29.39 -0.40 0.72
C LEU A 23 28.87 0.48 1.87
N ASP A 24 28.80 -0.03 3.10
CA ASP A 24 28.38 0.72 4.28
C ASP A 24 29.54 1.58 4.80
N THR A 25 29.71 2.75 4.21
CA THR A 25 30.81 3.67 4.48
C THR A 25 30.30 5.00 5.04
N ALA A 26 31.10 5.65 5.89
CA ALA A 26 30.70 6.86 6.60
C ALA A 26 30.30 8.03 5.68
N ASP A 27 30.94 8.15 4.51
CA ASP A 27 30.64 9.17 3.49
C ASP A 27 29.23 9.04 2.88
N ARG A 28 28.58 7.88 3.01
CA ARG A 28 27.22 7.65 2.52
C ARG A 28 26.13 8.05 3.50
N VAL A 29 26.49 8.41 4.73
CA VAL A 29 25.55 8.92 5.73
C VAL A 29 25.41 10.43 5.54
N PRO A 30 24.23 10.95 5.15
CA PRO A 30 24.06 12.38 4.96
C PRO A 30 24.24 13.15 6.26
N LEU A 31 25.07 14.19 6.28
CA LEU A 31 25.24 15.08 7.45
C LEU A 31 23.89 15.60 8.01
N PRO A 32 22.89 15.98 7.19
CA PRO A 32 21.59 16.39 7.71
C PRO A 32 20.85 15.27 8.47
N ALA A 33 21.06 14.01 8.10
CA ALA A 33 20.46 12.87 8.81
C ALA A 33 21.07 12.71 10.20
N LEU A 34 22.41 12.87 10.32
CA LEU A 34 23.10 12.86 11.60
C LEU A 34 22.61 13.99 12.51
N GLN A 35 22.56 15.23 12.01
CA GLN A 35 22.10 16.38 12.78
C GLN A 35 20.67 16.16 13.29
N ARG A 36 19.73 15.80 12.39
CA ARG A 36 18.33 15.56 12.78
C ARG A 36 18.17 14.41 13.78
N THR A 37 19.00 13.38 13.68
CA THR A 37 19.00 12.28 14.64
C THR A 37 19.47 12.77 16.00
N GLY A 38 20.55 13.55 16.05
CA GLY A 38 21.03 14.19 17.27
C GLY A 38 19.99 15.10 17.90
N ASP A 39 19.35 15.97 17.10
CA ASP A 39 18.29 16.88 17.56
C ASP A 39 17.10 16.09 18.14
N ASN A 40 16.67 15.02 17.45
CA ASN A 40 15.57 14.17 17.92
C ASN A 40 15.92 13.44 19.22
N VAL A 41 17.13 12.88 19.33
CA VAL A 41 17.59 12.19 20.54
C VAL A 41 17.74 13.17 21.69
N LEU A 42 18.30 14.36 21.45
CA LEU A 42 18.47 15.40 22.46
C LEU A 42 17.10 15.90 22.96
N ALA A 43 16.16 16.16 22.04
CA ALA A 43 14.79 16.56 22.39
C ALA A 43 14.06 15.47 23.19
N LEU A 44 14.21 14.19 22.79
CA LEU A 44 13.67 13.06 23.52
C LEU A 44 14.27 12.96 24.93
N ALA A 45 15.60 13.05 25.05
CA ALA A 45 16.30 13.00 26.33
C ALA A 45 15.86 14.14 27.26
N HIS A 46 15.81 15.37 26.76
CA HIS A 46 15.27 16.50 27.53
C HIS A 46 13.82 16.29 27.95
N GLY A 47 12.97 15.78 27.05
CA GLY A 47 11.57 15.48 27.35
C GLY A 47 11.41 14.40 28.42
N LEU A 48 12.26 13.38 28.42
CA LEU A 48 12.29 12.35 29.45
C LEU A 48 12.78 12.93 30.79
N LEU A 49 13.94 13.60 30.80
CA LEU A 49 14.55 14.14 32.01
C LEU A 49 13.73 15.24 32.69
N SER A 50 12.94 16.00 31.91
CA SER A 50 12.03 17.03 32.44
C SER A 50 10.67 16.50 32.89
N SER A 51 10.37 15.22 32.63
CA SER A 51 9.10 14.62 32.99
C SER A 51 9.12 14.12 34.43
N GLU A 52 8.34 14.75 35.30
CA GLU A 52 8.11 14.27 36.67
C GLU A 52 7.24 12.99 36.73
N ARG A 53 6.79 12.49 35.57
CA ARG A 53 5.77 11.44 35.47
C ARG A 53 6.28 10.18 34.78
N LEU A 54 7.60 9.97 34.72
CA LEU A 54 8.19 8.77 34.10
C LEU A 54 7.75 7.46 34.76
N ASP A 55 7.53 7.50 36.08
CA ASP A 55 7.11 6.32 36.87
C ASP A 55 5.60 6.08 36.86
N GLN A 56 4.81 6.96 36.21
CA GLN A 56 3.36 6.82 36.15
C GLN A 56 2.96 5.93 34.98
N GLU A 57 1.98 5.04 35.20
CA GLU A 57 1.41 4.24 34.14
C GLU A 57 0.85 5.14 33.03
N THR A 58 1.19 4.81 31.78
CA THR A 58 0.76 5.60 30.62
C THR A 58 -0.77 5.57 30.52
N GLU A 59 -1.42 6.73 30.75
CA GLU A 59 -2.84 6.91 30.43
C GLU A 59 -3.04 6.65 28.92
N ARG A 60 -3.60 5.49 28.56
CA ARG A 60 -3.83 5.09 27.15
C ARG A 60 -4.62 6.15 26.37
N GLU A 61 -5.52 6.87 27.04
CA GLU A 61 -6.33 7.94 26.46
C GLU A 61 -5.54 9.20 26.06
N ARG A 62 -4.37 9.43 26.68
CA ARG A 62 -3.51 10.58 26.38
C ARG A 62 -2.47 10.32 25.31
N GLN A 63 -2.35 9.08 24.82
CA GLN A 63 -1.35 8.76 23.80
C GLN A 63 -1.66 9.53 22.51
N PRO A 64 -0.77 10.42 22.06
CA PRO A 64 -0.97 11.17 20.84
C PRO A 64 -0.92 10.25 19.62
N VAL A 65 -1.77 10.55 18.63
CA VAL A 65 -1.66 10.01 17.28
C VAL A 65 -0.84 11.02 16.49
N PHE A 66 0.30 10.56 15.97
CA PHE A 66 1.14 11.35 15.07
C PHE A 66 0.86 10.94 13.63
N PHE A 67 0.76 11.93 12.76
CA PHE A 67 0.68 11.70 11.33
C PHE A 67 1.53 12.72 10.59
N ASP A 68 2.35 12.21 9.69
CA ASP A 68 3.14 13.02 8.77
C ASP A 68 2.33 13.28 7.49
N VAL A 69 2.22 14.55 7.11
CA VAL A 69 1.50 15.00 5.92
C VAL A 69 2.53 15.27 4.83
N VAL A 70 2.65 14.31 3.90
CA VAL A 70 3.50 14.36 2.69
C VAL A 70 4.98 14.69 3.01
N GLY A 71 5.49 14.34 4.20
CA GLY A 71 6.86 14.63 4.62
C GLY A 71 7.15 16.09 4.95
N VAL A 72 6.13 16.95 5.05
CA VAL A 72 6.30 18.39 5.29
C VAL A 72 5.98 18.78 6.73
N VAL A 73 4.88 18.26 7.27
CA VAL A 73 4.39 18.62 8.61
C VAL A 73 3.96 17.37 9.36
N VAL A 74 4.48 17.24 10.59
CA VAL A 74 3.97 16.25 11.55
C VAL A 74 2.86 16.90 12.36
N VAL A 75 1.68 16.29 12.34
CA VAL A 75 0.55 16.70 13.16
C VAL A 75 0.40 15.70 14.30
N SER A 76 0.20 16.22 15.51
CA SER A 76 -0.11 15.43 16.69
C SER A 76 -1.51 15.76 17.19
N ALA A 77 -2.32 14.74 17.43
CA ALA A 77 -3.67 14.90 17.98
C ALA A 77 -3.89 13.92 19.13
N ARG A 78 -4.71 14.31 20.11
CA ARG A 78 -5.16 13.39 21.17
C ARG A 78 -6.00 12.27 20.54
N ALA A 79 -5.86 11.04 21.04
CA ALA A 79 -6.60 9.89 20.51
C ALA A 79 -8.13 10.11 20.50
N SER A 80 -8.68 10.74 21.54
CA SER A 80 -10.11 11.08 21.63
C SER A 80 -10.56 12.08 20.56
N LEU A 81 -9.75 13.10 20.28
CA LEU A 81 -10.04 14.08 19.22
C LEU A 81 -9.99 13.41 17.83
N ALA A 82 -8.97 12.58 17.58
CA ALA A 82 -8.85 11.83 16.33
C ALA A 82 -10.05 10.88 16.11
N ALA A 83 -10.48 10.16 17.16
CA ALA A 83 -11.66 9.30 17.11
C ALA A 83 -12.95 10.09 16.87
N GLY A 84 -13.12 11.24 17.53
CA GLY A 84 -14.27 12.13 17.32
C GLY A 84 -14.35 12.68 15.89
N LEU A 85 -13.21 13.10 15.32
CA LEU A 85 -13.13 13.53 13.92
C LEU A 85 -13.44 12.38 12.95
N ALA A 86 -12.92 11.18 13.23
CA ALA A 86 -13.22 10.00 12.40
C ALA A 86 -14.71 9.66 12.43
N LEU A 87 -15.35 9.69 13.60
CA LEU A 87 -16.79 9.48 13.74
C LEU A 87 -17.60 10.54 12.98
N LEU A 88 -17.19 11.82 13.05
CA LEU A 88 -17.81 12.90 12.29
C LEU A 88 -17.72 12.65 10.78
N LEU A 89 -16.56 12.22 10.27
CA LEU A 89 -16.39 11.88 8.86
C LEU A 89 -17.28 10.69 8.43
N VAL A 90 -17.42 9.67 9.28
CA VAL A 90 -18.36 8.56 9.03
C VAL A 90 -19.80 9.09 8.96
N LEU A 91 -20.22 9.94 9.90
CA LEU A 91 -21.57 10.52 9.90
C LEU A 91 -21.83 11.39 8.66
N LEU A 92 -20.87 12.22 8.26
CA LEU A 92 -20.97 13.06 7.06
C LEU A 92 -21.02 12.24 5.77
N THR A 93 -20.25 11.15 5.68
CA THR A 93 -20.29 10.25 4.51
C THR A 93 -21.61 9.50 4.43
N LEU A 94 -22.17 9.03 5.56
CA LEU A 94 -23.50 8.44 5.61
C LEU A 94 -24.60 9.44 5.23
N LEU A 95 -24.49 10.70 5.66
CA LEU A 95 -25.38 11.77 5.23
C LEU A 95 -25.29 11.99 3.71
N ALA A 96 -24.08 12.07 3.15
CA ALA A 96 -23.87 12.24 1.72
C ALA A 96 -24.48 11.08 0.91
N LEU A 97 -24.33 9.85 1.38
CA LEU A 97 -24.97 8.66 0.79
C LEU A 97 -26.49 8.73 0.84
N GLY A 98 -27.06 9.15 1.98
CA GLY A 98 -28.50 9.33 2.15
C GLY A 98 -29.07 10.42 1.22
N LEU A 99 -28.36 11.54 1.07
CA LEU A 99 -28.72 12.59 0.12
C LEU A 99 -28.62 12.11 -1.33
N SER A 100 -27.56 11.39 -1.68
CA SER A 100 -27.39 10.79 -3.02
C SER A 100 -28.54 9.83 -3.37
N ALA A 101 -29.00 9.03 -2.39
CA ALA A 101 -30.14 8.14 -2.58
C ALA A 101 -31.47 8.89 -2.77
N ARG A 102 -31.67 10.03 -2.07
CA ARG A 102 -32.83 10.92 -2.28
C ARG A 102 -32.78 11.58 -3.66
N ASP A 103 -31.61 12.01 -4.10
CA ASP A 103 -31.41 12.62 -5.42
C ASP A 103 -31.66 11.60 -6.53
N ALA A 104 -31.14 10.37 -6.39
CA ALA A 104 -31.45 9.27 -7.30
C ALA A 104 -32.96 8.98 -7.36
N ALA A 105 -33.68 9.06 -6.25
CA ALA A 105 -35.13 8.88 -6.24
C ALA A 105 -35.90 9.97 -6.98
N ARG A 106 -35.43 11.22 -6.92
CA ARG A 106 -36.03 12.35 -7.61
C ARG A 106 -35.68 12.39 -9.10
N GLU A 107 -34.40 12.17 -9.43
CA GLU A 107 -33.87 12.35 -10.78
C GLU A 107 -34.06 11.11 -11.67
N LEU A 108 -34.01 9.91 -11.08
CA LEU A 108 -34.07 8.63 -11.82
C LEU A 108 -35.37 7.85 -11.57
N TYR A 109 -36.28 8.39 -10.75
CA TYR A 109 -37.53 7.72 -10.33
C TYR A 109 -37.29 6.33 -9.69
N LEU A 110 -36.14 6.13 -9.04
CA LEU A 110 -35.77 4.88 -8.38
C LEU A 110 -36.00 4.96 -6.87
N PRO A 111 -36.68 3.99 -6.23
CA PRO A 111 -36.85 4.05 -4.78
C PRO A 111 -35.48 4.06 -4.08
N ALA A 112 -35.31 4.91 -3.06
CA ALA A 112 -34.02 5.09 -2.37
C ALA A 112 -33.43 3.76 -1.84
N ARG A 113 -34.29 2.82 -1.41
CA ARG A 113 -33.89 1.46 -1.00
C ARG A 113 -33.25 0.67 -2.13
N LEU A 114 -33.75 0.81 -3.36
CA LEU A 114 -33.16 0.17 -4.54
C LEU A 114 -31.83 0.81 -4.90
N TRP A 115 -31.70 2.14 -4.82
CA TRP A 115 -30.41 2.82 -5.00
C TRP A 115 -29.35 2.30 -4.03
N LEU A 116 -29.67 2.22 -2.74
CA LEU A 116 -28.75 1.69 -1.73
C LEU A 116 -28.37 0.22 -2.00
N LYS A 117 -29.31 -0.63 -2.43
CA LYS A 117 -29.00 -2.00 -2.86
C LYS A 117 -28.03 -2.03 -4.05
N LEU A 118 -28.23 -1.16 -5.03
CA LEU A 118 -27.31 -1.02 -6.17
C LEU A 118 -25.92 -0.56 -5.72
N VAL A 119 -25.85 0.41 -4.79
CA VAL A 119 -24.59 0.89 -4.20
C VAL A 119 -23.85 -0.25 -3.49
N MET A 120 -24.54 -1.05 -2.66
CA MET A 120 -23.94 -2.23 -2.00
C MET A 120 -23.40 -3.25 -3.02
N LEU A 121 -24.16 -3.55 -4.07
CA LEU A 121 -23.73 -4.46 -5.13
C LEU A 121 -22.50 -3.91 -5.88
N THR A 122 -22.46 -2.60 -6.16
CA THR A 122 -21.29 -1.96 -6.76
C THR A 122 -20.10 -1.89 -5.83
N ALA A 123 -20.30 -1.78 -4.50
CA ALA A 123 -19.23 -1.84 -3.51
C ALA A 123 -18.58 -3.22 -3.47
N TRP A 124 -19.39 -4.28 -3.44
CA TRP A 124 -18.89 -5.65 -3.60
C TRP A 124 -18.11 -5.81 -4.92
N ARG A 125 -18.63 -5.26 -6.03
CA ARG A 125 -17.92 -5.33 -7.31
C ARG A 125 -16.61 -4.56 -7.29
N ALA A 126 -16.54 -3.40 -6.64
CA ALA A 126 -15.29 -2.65 -6.50
C ALA A 126 -14.20 -3.45 -5.77
N LEU A 127 -14.57 -4.21 -4.73
CA LEU A 127 -13.64 -5.14 -4.07
C LEU A 127 -13.15 -6.24 -5.03
N LEU A 128 -14.04 -6.83 -5.82
CA LEU A 128 -13.65 -7.81 -6.86
C LEU A 128 -12.71 -7.18 -7.91
N CYS A 129 -12.94 -5.94 -8.33
CA CYS A 129 -12.03 -5.23 -9.24
C CYS A 129 -10.66 -4.99 -8.62
N THR A 130 -10.57 -4.71 -7.32
CA THR A 130 -9.27 -4.60 -6.64
C THR A 130 -8.55 -5.94 -6.59
N ALA A 131 -9.27 -7.03 -6.26
CA ALA A 131 -8.72 -8.37 -6.25
C ALA A 131 -8.25 -8.82 -7.65
N ALA A 132 -9.01 -8.50 -8.70
CA ALA A 132 -8.63 -8.79 -10.09
C ALA A 132 -7.34 -8.03 -10.50
N GLY A 133 -7.17 -6.78 -10.07
CA GLY A 133 -5.94 -6.02 -10.29
C GLY A 133 -4.73 -6.64 -9.59
N VAL A 134 -4.86 -7.00 -8.30
CA VAL A 134 -3.80 -7.69 -7.56
C VAL A 134 -3.45 -9.02 -8.22
N ALA A 135 -4.45 -9.81 -8.62
CA ALA A 135 -4.24 -11.08 -9.32
C ALA A 135 -3.53 -10.91 -10.67
N ALA A 136 -3.87 -9.87 -11.45
CA ALA A 136 -3.18 -9.56 -12.71
C ALA A 136 -1.69 -9.25 -12.49
N SER A 137 -1.38 -8.42 -11.48
CA SER A 137 0.00 -8.11 -11.09
C SER A 137 0.76 -9.35 -10.61
N ALA A 138 0.15 -10.16 -9.74
CA ALA A 138 0.73 -11.40 -9.23
C ALA A 138 0.98 -12.42 -10.35
N SER A 139 0.13 -12.45 -11.38
CA SER A 139 0.31 -13.34 -12.54
C SER A 139 1.55 -12.97 -13.34
N VAL A 140 1.83 -11.68 -13.51
CA VAL A 140 3.09 -11.20 -14.14
C VAL A 140 4.29 -11.58 -13.29
N ALA A 141 4.21 -11.41 -11.97
CA ALA A 141 5.29 -11.79 -11.06
C ALA A 141 5.58 -13.30 -11.11
N LEU A 142 4.54 -14.14 -11.11
CA LEU A 142 4.69 -15.59 -11.22
C LEU A 142 5.28 -16.00 -12.57
N LEU A 143 4.85 -15.37 -13.66
CA LEU A 143 5.40 -15.60 -14.99
C LEU A 143 6.91 -15.31 -15.03
N LEU A 144 7.33 -14.15 -14.52
CA LEU A 144 8.75 -13.79 -14.44
C LEU A 144 9.54 -14.75 -13.56
N HIS A 145 8.95 -15.19 -12.44
CA HIS A 145 9.56 -16.16 -11.55
C HIS A 145 9.84 -17.50 -12.24
N VAL A 146 8.87 -18.02 -12.99
CA VAL A 146 8.98 -19.27 -13.77
C VAL A 146 9.98 -19.12 -14.93
N LEU A 147 10.02 -17.97 -15.58
CA LEU A 147 10.96 -17.67 -16.67
C LEU A 147 12.40 -17.38 -16.19
N GLY A 148 12.64 -17.34 -14.87
CA GLY A 148 13.96 -17.09 -14.28
C GLY A 148 14.38 -15.62 -14.23
N ALA A 149 13.55 -14.68 -14.69
CA ALA A 149 13.78 -13.23 -14.58
C ALA A 149 13.30 -12.70 -13.22
N ARG A 150 13.92 -13.20 -12.15
CA ARG A 150 13.56 -12.90 -10.75
C ARG A 150 14.26 -11.63 -10.29
N MET A 151 13.61 -10.84 -9.44
CA MET A 151 14.22 -9.72 -8.71
C MET A 151 14.77 -8.60 -9.60
N CYS A 152 14.35 -8.48 -10.86
CA CYS A 152 14.80 -7.40 -11.77
C CYS A 152 14.57 -5.99 -11.17
N PHE A 153 13.53 -5.84 -10.34
CA PHE A 153 13.24 -4.59 -9.66
C PHE A 153 14.25 -4.20 -8.56
N TYR A 154 15.10 -5.12 -8.11
CA TYR A 154 16.09 -4.87 -7.06
C TYR A 154 17.19 -3.92 -7.55
N SER A 155 17.79 -4.22 -8.72
CA SER A 155 18.73 -3.31 -9.38
C SER A 155 18.03 -2.08 -9.98
N GLN A 156 16.76 -2.19 -10.36
CA GLN A 156 16.01 -1.11 -11.02
C GLN A 156 14.56 -0.97 -10.50
N PRO A 157 14.32 -0.27 -9.38
CA PRO A 157 13.00 -0.07 -8.78
C PRO A 157 11.96 0.56 -9.71
N ALA A 158 12.42 1.29 -10.74
CA ALA A 158 11.54 1.82 -11.78
C ALA A 158 10.73 0.74 -12.49
N LEU A 159 11.25 -0.49 -12.59
CA LEU A 159 10.56 -1.63 -13.20
C LEU A 159 9.32 -2.08 -12.40
N LEU A 160 9.19 -1.72 -11.12
CA LEU A 160 7.98 -2.00 -10.34
C LEU A 160 6.72 -1.40 -10.99
N VAL A 161 6.87 -0.25 -11.68
CA VAL A 161 5.75 0.42 -12.34
C VAL A 161 5.22 -0.42 -13.51
N PRO A 162 6.00 -0.70 -14.58
CA PRO A 162 5.50 -1.49 -15.70
C PRO A 162 5.22 -2.95 -15.34
N LEU A 163 5.93 -3.54 -14.36
CA LEU A 163 5.73 -4.95 -14.01
C LEU A 163 4.52 -5.18 -13.11
N TYR A 164 4.23 -4.28 -12.16
CA TYR A 164 3.21 -4.54 -11.13
C TYR A 164 2.13 -3.45 -11.06
N ALA A 165 2.50 -2.17 -11.14
CA ALA A 165 1.53 -1.08 -11.06
C ALA A 165 0.60 -1.02 -12.29
N LEU A 166 1.16 -1.08 -13.51
CA LEU A 166 0.37 -0.99 -14.74
C LEU A 166 -0.55 -2.21 -14.95
N PRO A 167 -0.11 -3.46 -14.74
CA PRO A 167 -1.01 -4.63 -14.78
C PRO A 167 -2.12 -4.58 -13.75
N ALA A 168 -1.83 -4.06 -12.55
CA ALA A 168 -2.85 -3.91 -11.52
C ALA A 168 -3.96 -2.96 -11.97
N LEU A 169 -3.59 -1.79 -12.50
CA LEU A 169 -4.54 -0.84 -13.05
C LEU A 169 -5.31 -1.43 -14.24
N ALA A 170 -4.61 -2.06 -15.19
CA ALA A 170 -5.22 -2.66 -16.36
C ALA A 170 -6.23 -3.76 -15.99
N GLY A 171 -5.85 -4.69 -15.11
CA GLY A 171 -6.72 -5.77 -14.64
C GLY A 171 -7.94 -5.26 -13.88
N SER A 172 -7.75 -4.28 -12.98
CA SER A 172 -8.85 -3.69 -12.21
C SER A 172 -9.84 -2.93 -13.11
N TRP A 173 -9.31 -2.12 -14.03
CA TRP A 173 -10.14 -1.31 -14.93
C TRP A 173 -10.82 -2.15 -16.01
N ALA A 174 -10.17 -3.21 -16.49
CA ALA A 174 -10.77 -4.18 -17.40
C ALA A 174 -11.93 -4.92 -16.73
N ASP A 175 -11.75 -5.42 -15.49
CA ASP A 175 -12.85 -6.07 -14.77
C ASP A 175 -14.01 -5.10 -14.49
N ALA A 176 -13.71 -3.86 -14.09
CA ALA A 176 -14.74 -2.85 -13.88
C ALA A 176 -15.55 -2.59 -15.16
N ARG A 177 -14.93 -2.63 -16.34
CA ARG A 177 -15.61 -2.51 -17.64
C ARG A 177 -16.46 -3.70 -18.00
N LEU A 178 -15.92 -4.91 -17.88
CA LEU A 178 -16.64 -6.14 -18.15
C LEU A 178 -17.88 -6.25 -17.24
N SER A 179 -17.74 -5.82 -15.98
CA SER A 179 -18.83 -5.79 -15.01
C SER A 179 -20.02 -4.91 -15.42
N VAL A 180 -19.77 -3.86 -16.20
CA VAL A 180 -20.79 -2.92 -16.65
C VAL A 180 -21.50 -3.46 -17.89
N GLY A 181 -20.76 -4.12 -18.78
CA GLY A 181 -21.33 -4.79 -19.96
C GLY A 181 -22.17 -6.01 -19.62
N ALA A 182 -21.84 -6.73 -18.55
CA ALA A 182 -22.53 -7.97 -18.13
C ALA A 182 -23.80 -7.75 -17.28
N ARG A 183 -24.23 -6.50 -17.04
CA ARG A 183 -25.34 -6.20 -16.12
C ARG A 183 -26.69 -6.62 -16.71
N ARG A 184 -27.44 -7.43 -15.94
CA ARG A 184 -28.85 -7.79 -16.20
C ARG A 184 -29.77 -7.20 -15.12
N GLY A 185 -31.06 -7.04 -15.44
CA GLY A 185 -32.07 -6.54 -14.50
C GLY A 185 -31.84 -5.07 -14.08
N PRO A 186 -32.16 -4.68 -12.83
CA PRO A 186 -32.08 -3.28 -12.37
C PRO A 186 -30.67 -2.69 -12.40
N ALA A 187 -29.63 -3.53 -12.42
CA ALA A 187 -28.25 -3.07 -12.60
C ALA A 187 -27.97 -2.55 -14.02
N GLY A 188 -28.78 -2.93 -15.02
CA GLY A 188 -28.67 -2.44 -16.40
C GLY A 188 -29.01 -0.95 -16.58
N LEU A 189 -29.67 -0.35 -15.58
CA LEU A 189 -29.98 1.08 -15.50
C LEU A 189 -28.74 1.94 -15.23
N LEU A 190 -27.70 1.34 -14.65
CA LEU A 190 -26.45 2.00 -14.36
C LEU A 190 -25.64 2.14 -15.66
N ARG A 191 -25.77 3.29 -16.32
CA ARG A 191 -25.01 3.67 -17.52
C ARG A 191 -24.47 5.09 -17.42
N GLY A 192 -23.32 5.35 -18.05
CA GLY A 192 -22.70 6.68 -18.10
C GLY A 192 -22.52 7.32 -16.72
N TRP A 193 -23.09 8.51 -16.54
CA TRP A 193 -23.00 9.28 -15.30
C TRP A 193 -23.77 8.66 -14.12
N VAL A 194 -24.77 7.81 -14.36
CA VAL A 194 -25.45 7.07 -13.29
C VAL A 194 -24.52 6.00 -12.71
N SER A 195 -23.78 5.31 -13.58
CA SER A 195 -22.71 4.41 -13.11
C SER A 195 -21.64 5.16 -12.34
N TRP A 196 -21.19 6.31 -12.85
CA TRP A 196 -20.24 7.15 -12.12
C TRP A 196 -20.71 7.43 -10.69
N ARG A 197 -21.96 7.89 -10.52
CA ARG A 197 -22.53 8.21 -9.20
C ARG A 197 -22.59 6.96 -8.30
N ALA A 198 -23.04 5.82 -8.82
CA ALA A 198 -23.10 4.57 -8.05
C ALA A 198 -21.72 4.08 -7.60
N TRP A 199 -20.71 4.15 -8.48
CA TRP A 199 -19.34 3.76 -8.14
C TRP A 199 -18.68 4.73 -7.14
N ARG A 200 -18.95 6.03 -7.25
CA ARG A 200 -18.54 7.02 -6.24
C ARG A 200 -19.13 6.69 -4.86
N ASP A 201 -20.44 6.46 -4.81
CA ASP A 201 -21.16 6.12 -3.57
C ASP A 201 -20.67 4.77 -3.00
N ALA A 202 -20.36 3.82 -3.86
CA ALA A 202 -19.78 2.54 -3.45
C ALA A 202 -18.41 2.71 -2.81
N LEU A 203 -17.52 3.52 -3.41
CA LEU A 203 -16.21 3.82 -2.83
C LEU A 203 -16.36 4.58 -1.51
N SER A 204 -17.29 5.53 -1.41
CA SER A 204 -17.55 6.23 -0.14
C SER A 204 -18.04 5.31 0.97
N LEU A 205 -18.86 4.32 0.61
CA LEU A 205 -19.33 3.32 1.56
C LEU A 205 -18.17 2.43 2.03
N LEU A 206 -17.31 1.98 1.12
CA LEU A 206 -16.14 1.16 1.47
C LEU A 206 -15.16 1.92 2.36
N THR A 207 -14.89 3.20 2.08
CA THR A 207 -13.98 4.02 2.89
C THR A 207 -14.59 4.38 4.24
N ALA A 208 -15.89 4.67 4.33
CA ALA A 208 -16.56 4.89 5.59
C ALA A 208 -16.59 3.62 6.45
N SER A 209 -16.80 2.45 5.84
CA SER A 209 -16.80 1.16 6.53
C SER A 209 -15.40 0.81 7.05
N SER A 210 -14.36 1.01 6.23
CA SER A 210 -12.98 0.76 6.67
C SER A 210 -12.55 1.74 7.77
N LEU A 211 -12.94 3.01 7.68
CA LEU A 211 -12.72 4.00 8.74
C LEU A 211 -13.38 3.57 10.05
N ALA A 212 -14.67 3.18 10.02
CA ALA A 212 -15.39 2.73 11.19
C ALA A 212 -14.74 1.50 11.84
N VAL A 213 -14.35 0.51 11.04
CA VAL A 213 -13.66 -0.70 11.54
C VAL A 213 -12.33 -0.35 12.18
N LEU A 214 -11.49 0.47 11.54
CA LEU A 214 -10.18 0.85 12.10
C LEU A 214 -10.32 1.66 13.40
N VAL A 215 -11.34 2.52 13.51
CA VAL A 215 -11.62 3.26 14.74
C VAL A 215 -12.07 2.32 15.87
N VAL A 216 -12.98 1.37 15.58
CA VAL A 216 -13.44 0.38 16.58
C VAL A 216 -12.29 -0.50 17.06
N LEU A 217 -11.37 -0.88 16.16
CA LEU A 217 -10.17 -1.65 16.50
C LEU A 217 -9.08 -0.81 17.19
N GLY A 218 -9.27 0.50 17.36
CA GLY A 218 -8.27 1.40 17.95
C GLY A 218 -7.00 1.54 17.11
N LEU A 219 -7.06 1.24 15.80
CA LEU A 219 -5.92 1.30 14.91
C LEU A 219 -5.65 2.74 14.48
N ARG A 220 -4.43 3.21 14.74
CA ARG A 220 -3.98 4.59 14.45
C ARG A 220 -3.84 4.88 12.96
N SER A 221 -3.81 3.84 12.12
CA SER A 221 -3.83 3.95 10.66
C SER A 221 -5.20 4.39 10.10
N SER A 222 -6.21 4.62 10.95
CA SER A 222 -7.53 5.15 10.59
C SER A 222 -7.48 6.50 9.84
N PHE A 223 -6.40 7.27 9.98
CA PHE A 223 -6.21 8.51 9.22
C PHE A 223 -6.21 8.28 7.69
N LEU A 224 -5.77 7.11 7.21
CA LEU A 224 -5.72 6.84 5.76
C LEU A 224 -7.12 6.72 5.15
N PRO A 225 -8.02 5.85 5.64
CA PRO A 225 -9.42 5.88 5.22
C PRO A 225 -10.11 7.22 5.46
N ALA A 226 -9.75 7.94 6.53
CA ALA A 226 -10.30 9.28 6.79
C ALA A 226 -10.00 10.25 5.64
N LEU A 227 -8.76 10.30 5.14
CA LEU A 227 -8.41 11.12 3.96
C LEU A 227 -9.16 10.67 2.71
N TRP A 228 -9.36 9.36 2.52
CA TRP A 228 -10.12 8.81 1.39
C TRP A 228 -11.64 9.01 1.47
N THR A 229 -12.17 9.63 2.54
CA THR A 229 -13.55 10.13 2.55
C THR A 229 -13.72 11.46 1.80
N LEU A 230 -12.64 12.26 1.67
CA LEU A 230 -12.65 13.60 1.07
C LEU A 230 -13.18 13.66 -0.37
N PRO A 231 -12.84 12.74 -1.30
CA PRO A 231 -13.36 12.75 -2.66
C PRO A 231 -14.90 12.67 -2.73
N SER A 232 -15.50 12.00 -1.76
CA SER A 232 -16.95 11.76 -1.73
C SER A 232 -17.67 12.88 -0.98
N LEU A 233 -16.99 13.53 -0.04
CA LEU A 233 -17.49 14.68 0.70
C LEU A 233 -17.31 16.01 -0.05
N SER A 234 -16.38 16.11 -1.00
CA SER A 234 -16.10 17.36 -1.71
C SER A 234 -17.30 17.99 -2.45
N PRO A 235 -18.30 17.25 -2.98
CA PRO A 235 -19.49 17.85 -3.57
C PRO A 235 -20.57 18.23 -2.53
N LEU A 236 -20.43 17.78 -1.28
CA LEU A 236 -21.45 17.93 -0.23
C LEU A 236 -21.74 19.40 0.13
N PRO A 237 -20.75 20.30 0.30
CA PRO A 237 -21.04 21.70 0.61
C PRO A 237 -21.91 22.35 -0.46
N LEU A 238 -21.57 22.16 -1.73
CA LEU A 238 -22.32 22.70 -2.86
C LEU A 238 -23.75 22.13 -2.91
N ARG A 239 -23.92 20.83 -2.59
CA ARG A 239 -25.23 20.17 -2.47
C ARG A 239 -26.09 20.79 -1.37
N LEU A 240 -25.50 21.14 -0.23
CA LEU A 240 -26.19 21.73 0.93
C LEU A 240 -26.59 23.19 0.65
N PHE A 241 -25.72 23.98 0.01
CA PHE A 241 -26.02 25.36 -0.36
C PHE A 241 -27.06 25.46 -1.49
N ALA A 242 -26.92 24.65 -2.56
CA ALA A 242 -27.77 24.75 -3.74
C ALA A 242 -29.13 24.03 -3.60
N GLY A 243 -29.31 23.18 -2.58
CA GLY A 243 -30.56 22.44 -2.38
C GLY A 243 -30.82 21.30 -3.39
N SER A 244 -30.01 21.16 -4.44
CA SER A 244 -30.02 20.06 -5.42
C SER A 244 -28.61 19.51 -5.72
N SER A 245 -28.51 18.31 -6.29
CA SER A 245 -27.22 17.73 -6.67
C SER A 245 -26.51 18.60 -7.70
N PRO A 246 -25.19 18.85 -7.56
CA PRO A 246 -24.45 19.48 -8.65
C PRO A 246 -24.53 18.63 -9.91
N PRO A 247 -24.42 19.26 -11.10
CA PRO A 247 -24.39 18.53 -12.36
C PRO A 247 -23.22 17.53 -12.37
N PRO A 248 -23.37 16.39 -13.07
CA PRO A 248 -22.48 15.24 -12.91
C PRO A 248 -21.02 15.55 -13.27
N ARG A 249 -20.78 16.45 -14.23
CA ARG A 249 -19.43 16.90 -14.60
C ARG A 249 -18.78 17.70 -13.46
N THR A 250 -19.50 18.65 -12.87
CA THR A 250 -19.01 19.44 -11.74
C THR A 250 -18.78 18.55 -10.52
N ALA A 251 -19.69 17.60 -10.26
CA ALA A 251 -19.52 16.62 -9.19
C ALA A 251 -18.25 15.76 -9.40
N ALA A 252 -17.94 15.38 -10.64
CA ALA A 252 -16.74 14.63 -10.99
C ALA A 252 -15.44 15.44 -10.84
N VAL A 253 -15.46 16.73 -11.19
CA VAL A 253 -14.33 17.63 -10.96
C VAL A 253 -14.09 17.81 -9.46
N LEU A 254 -15.14 18.09 -8.68
CA LEU A 254 -15.03 18.21 -7.22
C LEU A 254 -14.51 16.91 -6.60
N HIS A 255 -14.97 15.75 -7.08
CA HIS A 255 -14.47 14.45 -6.64
C HIS A 255 -12.97 14.28 -6.90
N ALA A 256 -12.50 14.63 -8.10
CA ALA A 256 -11.08 14.58 -8.45
C ALA A 256 -10.25 15.55 -7.60
N VAL A 257 -10.75 16.78 -7.35
CA VAL A 257 -10.10 17.76 -6.46
C VAL A 257 -10.00 17.22 -5.03
N GLY A 258 -11.08 16.64 -4.51
CA GLY A 258 -11.09 16.00 -3.19
C GLY A 258 -10.16 14.79 -3.08
N ALA A 259 -9.75 14.20 -4.21
CA ALA A 259 -8.79 13.10 -4.27
C ALA A 259 -7.33 13.53 -4.29
N VAL A 260 -7.01 14.81 -4.51
CA VAL A 260 -5.63 15.29 -4.62
C VAL A 260 -4.83 15.00 -3.35
N LEU A 261 -5.31 15.46 -2.19
CA LEU A 261 -4.62 15.24 -0.91
C LEU A 261 -4.45 13.74 -0.55
N PRO A 262 -5.51 12.90 -0.56
CA PRO A 262 -5.34 11.48 -0.26
C PRO A 262 -4.43 10.77 -1.26
N ALA A 263 -4.51 11.08 -2.56
CA ALA A 263 -3.65 10.47 -3.56
C ALA A 263 -2.17 10.89 -3.38
N LEU A 264 -1.91 12.15 -3.05
CA LEU A 264 -0.55 12.62 -2.71
C LEU A 264 -0.02 11.90 -1.47
N GLN A 265 -0.82 11.81 -0.40
CA GLN A 265 -0.43 11.14 0.83
C GLN A 265 -0.15 9.65 0.60
N THR A 266 -1.01 8.93 -0.13
CA THR A 266 -0.78 7.51 -0.42
C THR A 266 0.39 7.30 -1.36
N SER A 267 0.63 8.20 -2.32
CA SER A 267 1.81 8.15 -3.19
C SER A 267 3.10 8.33 -2.37
N TYR A 268 3.11 9.29 -1.45
CA TYR A 268 4.23 9.50 -0.53
C TYR A 268 4.53 8.25 0.31
N LEU A 269 3.49 7.66 0.94
CA LEU A 269 3.64 6.43 1.70
C LEU A 269 4.05 5.24 0.83
N ALA A 270 3.56 5.16 -0.40
CA ALA A 270 3.91 4.11 -1.33
C ALA A 270 5.38 4.17 -1.73
N LEU A 271 5.91 5.37 -2.05
CA LEU A 271 7.32 5.56 -2.38
C LEU A 271 8.23 5.21 -1.19
N ASN A 272 7.88 5.64 0.02
CA ASN A 272 8.63 5.27 1.22
C ASN A 272 8.59 3.77 1.50
N SER A 273 7.44 3.14 1.30
CA SER A 273 7.29 1.68 1.43
C SER A 273 8.16 0.95 0.42
N ILE A 274 8.17 1.39 -0.85
CA ILE A 274 9.02 0.81 -1.91
C ILE A 274 10.50 0.96 -1.55
N ASN A 275 10.93 2.16 -1.13
CA ASN A 275 12.32 2.42 -0.72
C ASN A 275 12.78 1.52 0.43
N MET A 276 11.86 1.17 1.34
CA MET A 276 12.14 0.28 2.46
C MET A 276 12.11 -1.19 2.05
N PHE A 277 11.08 -1.64 1.32
CA PHE A 277 10.86 -3.05 1.02
C PHE A 277 11.77 -3.60 -0.06
N VAL A 278 12.11 -2.83 -1.11
CA VAL A 278 12.96 -3.35 -2.20
C VAL A 278 14.32 -3.86 -1.69
N PRO A 279 15.08 -3.10 -0.88
CA PRO A 279 16.34 -3.61 -0.33
C PRO A 279 16.18 -4.78 0.64
N ILE A 280 15.02 -4.89 1.31
CA ILE A 280 14.72 -6.01 2.21
C ILE A 280 14.52 -7.30 1.40
N MET A 281 13.95 -7.23 0.19
CA MET A 281 13.73 -8.42 -0.64
C MET A 281 15.04 -9.14 -1.00
N GLY A 282 16.16 -8.42 -1.13
CA GLY A 282 17.50 -9.02 -1.36
C GLY A 282 18.11 -9.73 -0.14
N ARG A 283 17.35 -9.87 0.95
CA ARG A 283 17.73 -10.60 2.17
C ARG A 283 16.54 -11.26 2.87
N ALA A 284 15.41 -11.41 2.19
CA ALA A 284 14.17 -11.96 2.75
C ALA A 284 14.16 -13.51 2.76
N GLY A 285 15.22 -14.12 2.24
CA GLY A 285 15.37 -15.57 2.12
C GLY A 285 14.52 -16.19 1.03
N THR A 286 14.66 -17.50 0.87
CA THR A 286 13.75 -18.34 0.08
C THR A 286 12.48 -18.63 0.88
N SER A 287 11.72 -17.58 1.15
CA SER A 287 10.38 -17.69 1.75
C SER A 287 9.46 -18.52 0.84
N PHE A 288 8.44 -19.17 1.42
CA PHE A 288 7.42 -19.94 0.68
C PHE A 288 6.78 -19.13 -0.47
N LEU A 289 6.70 -17.80 -0.31
CA LEU A 289 6.26 -16.88 -1.35
C LEU A 289 7.48 -16.20 -2.00
N PRO A 290 7.64 -16.27 -3.34
CA PRO A 290 8.69 -15.55 -4.04
C PRO A 290 8.65 -14.04 -3.77
N ALA A 291 9.82 -13.41 -3.67
CA ALA A 291 9.96 -11.98 -3.42
C ALA A 291 9.24 -11.12 -4.49
N ASP A 292 9.27 -11.54 -5.76
CA ASP A 292 8.53 -10.91 -6.85
C ASP A 292 7.02 -10.87 -6.59
N VAL A 293 6.45 -11.97 -6.07
CA VAL A 293 5.02 -12.05 -5.75
C VAL A 293 4.70 -11.13 -4.56
N MET A 294 5.53 -11.12 -3.52
CA MET A 294 5.36 -10.20 -2.38
C MET A 294 5.34 -8.73 -2.82
N MET A 295 6.32 -8.33 -3.63
CA MET A 295 6.39 -6.96 -4.16
C MET A 295 5.24 -6.65 -5.10
N SER A 296 4.78 -7.61 -5.90
CA SER A 296 3.62 -7.43 -6.78
C SER A 296 2.35 -7.11 -6.00
N VAL A 297 2.14 -7.74 -4.83
CA VAL A 297 0.99 -7.50 -3.95
C VAL A 297 1.10 -6.14 -3.27
N VAL A 298 2.27 -5.79 -2.75
CA VAL A 298 2.50 -4.49 -2.11
C VAL A 298 2.30 -3.35 -3.11
N VAL A 299 2.96 -3.40 -4.27
CA VAL A 299 2.90 -2.34 -5.29
C VAL A 299 1.51 -2.24 -5.90
N SER A 300 0.85 -3.37 -6.23
CA SER A 300 -0.50 -3.35 -6.77
C SER A 300 -1.50 -2.78 -5.78
N SER A 301 -1.43 -3.16 -4.49
CA SER A 301 -2.35 -2.66 -3.46
C SER A 301 -2.21 -1.15 -3.25
N LEU A 302 -0.96 -0.66 -3.16
CA LEU A 302 -0.68 0.77 -3.01
C LEU A 302 -1.10 1.59 -4.25
N THR A 303 -0.87 1.03 -5.44
CA THR A 303 -1.26 1.65 -6.72
C THR A 303 -2.78 1.73 -6.83
N LEU A 304 -3.49 0.62 -6.59
CA LEU A 304 -4.95 0.56 -6.67
C LEU A 304 -5.63 1.48 -5.65
N LEU A 305 -5.06 1.60 -4.44
CA LEU A 305 -5.53 2.57 -3.45
C LEU A 305 -5.36 4.00 -3.97
N THR A 306 -4.16 4.35 -4.46
CA THR A 306 -3.83 5.69 -4.96
C THR A 306 -4.68 6.11 -6.16
N PHE A 307 -5.01 5.18 -7.05
CA PHE A 307 -5.81 5.44 -8.25
C PHE A 307 -7.30 5.05 -8.10
N SER A 308 -7.75 4.74 -6.89
CA SER A 308 -9.14 4.33 -6.62
C SER A 308 -10.17 5.39 -7.04
N TRP A 309 -9.84 6.68 -6.92
CA TRP A 309 -10.68 7.80 -7.38
C TRP A 309 -10.95 7.81 -8.89
N MET A 310 -10.10 7.16 -9.69
CA MET A 310 -10.30 7.09 -11.15
C MET A 310 -11.36 6.05 -11.51
N LEU A 311 -11.66 5.08 -10.65
CA LEU A 311 -12.53 3.94 -10.96
C LEU A 311 -13.96 4.35 -11.38
N PRO A 312 -14.64 5.32 -10.74
CA PRO A 312 -15.93 5.82 -11.21
C PRO A 312 -15.84 6.46 -12.60
N LEU A 313 -14.74 7.17 -12.90
CA LEU A 313 -14.50 7.82 -14.20
C LEU A 313 -14.23 6.78 -15.29
N VAL A 314 -13.44 5.75 -14.96
CA VAL A 314 -13.11 4.61 -15.81
C VAL A 314 -14.38 3.92 -16.27
N VAL A 315 -15.36 3.73 -15.40
CA VAL A 315 -16.65 3.11 -15.75
C VAL A 315 -17.51 4.02 -16.62
N ALA A 316 -17.46 5.34 -16.40
CA ALA A 316 -18.26 6.32 -17.13
C ALA A 316 -17.72 6.66 -18.52
N ALA A 317 -16.42 6.47 -18.76
CA ALA A 317 -15.78 6.86 -20.02
C ALA A 317 -16.31 6.05 -21.22
N LYS A 318 -16.17 6.57 -22.44
CA LYS A 318 -16.63 5.88 -23.66
C LYS A 318 -15.53 5.07 -24.36
N ARG A 319 -14.26 5.48 -24.26
CA ARG A 319 -13.13 4.90 -24.98
C ARG A 319 -11.99 4.54 -24.02
N LEU A 320 -12.11 3.41 -23.32
CA LEU A 320 -11.06 2.93 -22.41
C LEU A 320 -10.10 1.94 -23.07
N ASN A 321 -10.52 1.28 -24.16
CA ASN A 321 -9.73 0.21 -24.77
C ASN A 321 -8.33 0.66 -25.18
N LEU A 322 -8.18 1.87 -25.73
CA LEU A 322 -6.86 2.41 -26.09
C LEU A 322 -5.96 2.57 -24.86
N LEU A 323 -6.51 3.05 -23.74
CA LEU A 323 -5.79 3.21 -22.48
C LEU A 323 -5.42 1.86 -21.85
N LEU A 324 -6.34 0.87 -21.88
CA LEU A 324 -6.04 -0.48 -21.41
C LEU A 324 -4.95 -1.13 -22.26
N CYS A 325 -5.05 -1.03 -23.59
CA CYS A 325 -4.03 -1.54 -24.49
C CYS A 325 -2.69 -0.86 -24.29
N SER A 326 -2.64 0.46 -24.04
CA SER A 326 -1.38 1.15 -23.78
C SER A 326 -0.75 0.75 -22.45
N LEU A 327 -1.55 0.56 -21.40
CA LEU A 327 -1.08 0.04 -20.10
C LEU A 327 -0.52 -1.37 -20.21
N LEU A 328 -1.24 -2.27 -20.90
CA LEU A 328 -0.80 -3.64 -21.12
C LEU A 328 0.45 -3.69 -22.01
N ALA A 329 0.50 -2.89 -23.08
CA ALA A 329 1.68 -2.81 -23.95
C ALA A 329 2.92 -2.32 -23.18
N ALA A 330 2.78 -1.27 -22.36
CA ALA A 330 3.86 -0.79 -21.51
C ALA A 330 4.34 -1.85 -20.50
N SER A 331 3.40 -2.63 -19.94
CA SER A 331 3.75 -3.75 -19.08
C SER A 331 4.50 -4.86 -19.82
N CYS A 332 4.03 -5.25 -21.01
CA CYS A 332 4.71 -6.22 -21.86
C CYS A 332 6.14 -5.77 -22.21
N VAL A 333 6.34 -4.49 -22.52
CA VAL A 333 7.68 -3.92 -22.77
C VAL A 333 8.55 -4.04 -21.53
N GLY A 334 8.03 -3.74 -20.33
CA GLY A 334 8.77 -3.92 -19.08
C GLY A 334 9.12 -5.39 -18.78
N ALA A 335 8.22 -6.32 -19.07
CA ALA A 335 8.46 -7.75 -18.91
C ALA A 335 9.54 -8.26 -19.89
N LEU A 336 9.46 -7.86 -21.17
CA LEU A 336 10.48 -8.19 -22.17
C LEU A 336 11.85 -7.59 -21.81
N TYR A 337 11.88 -6.36 -21.30
CA TYR A 337 13.10 -5.74 -20.79
C TYR A 337 13.70 -6.55 -19.63
N SER A 338 12.85 -7.02 -18.71
CA SER A 338 13.27 -7.81 -17.54
C SER A 338 13.84 -9.17 -17.92
N LEU A 339 13.36 -9.77 -19.03
CA LEU A 339 13.90 -11.01 -19.59
C LEU A 339 15.22 -10.81 -20.35
N SER A 340 15.59 -9.58 -20.65
CA SER A 340 16.85 -9.26 -21.32
C SER A 340 18.01 -9.14 -20.31
N PRO A 341 19.29 -9.22 -20.76
CA PRO A 341 20.44 -8.97 -19.89
C PRO A 341 20.45 -7.58 -19.23
N LEU A 342 19.70 -6.62 -19.78
CA LEU A 342 19.55 -5.27 -19.21
C LEU A 342 18.68 -5.28 -17.93
N GLY A 343 17.83 -6.29 -17.78
CA GLY A 343 17.00 -6.53 -16.60
C GLY A 343 17.72 -7.29 -15.48
N ALA A 344 19.05 -7.36 -15.50
CA ALA A 344 19.82 -8.11 -14.51
C ALA A 344 19.47 -7.67 -13.07
N PRO A 345 19.20 -8.62 -12.15
CA PRO A 345 18.71 -8.30 -10.80
C PRO A 345 19.73 -7.58 -9.91
N TYR A 346 21.03 -7.67 -10.21
CA TYR A 346 22.11 -7.13 -9.38
C TYR A 346 23.05 -6.22 -10.16
N SER A 347 23.71 -5.32 -9.42
CA SER A 347 24.75 -4.42 -9.95
C SER A 347 25.81 -4.15 -8.89
N ASP A 348 26.91 -3.50 -9.26
CA ASP A 348 27.99 -3.17 -8.31
C ASP A 348 27.55 -2.33 -7.11
N THR A 349 26.53 -1.48 -7.32
CA THR A 349 25.95 -0.65 -6.26
C THR A 349 24.83 -1.35 -5.51
N ARG A 350 24.30 -2.45 -6.03
CA ARG A 350 23.20 -3.24 -5.47
C ARG A 350 23.53 -4.73 -5.60
N PRO A 351 24.51 -5.21 -4.82
CA PRO A 351 25.01 -6.56 -4.96
C PRO A 351 24.02 -7.59 -4.44
N GLN A 352 24.14 -8.82 -4.94
CA GLN A 352 23.57 -10.00 -4.31
C GLN A 352 24.26 -10.22 -2.96
N ARG A 353 23.49 -10.63 -1.94
CA ARG A 353 23.99 -10.85 -0.59
C ARG A 353 24.09 -12.34 -0.28
N LEU A 354 25.18 -12.72 0.37
CA LEU A 354 25.46 -14.06 0.84
C LEU A 354 25.90 -13.96 2.30
N MET A 355 25.36 -14.81 3.17
CA MET A 355 25.93 -15.02 4.51
C MET A 355 26.62 -16.37 4.54
N VAL A 356 27.81 -16.39 5.13
CA VAL A 356 28.61 -17.59 5.32
C VAL A 356 28.93 -17.68 6.79
N PHE A 357 28.43 -18.74 7.43
CA PHE A 357 28.69 -19.02 8.84
C PHE A 357 29.71 -20.16 8.92
N HIS A 358 30.81 -19.93 9.62
CA HIS A 358 31.65 -21.03 10.07
C HIS A 358 30.95 -21.72 11.25
N THR A 359 30.52 -22.96 11.03
CA THR A 359 29.73 -23.73 11.98
C THR A 359 30.48 -24.99 12.37
N ARG A 360 30.51 -25.27 13.67
CA ARG A 360 31.06 -26.51 14.21
C ARG A 360 29.92 -27.43 14.60
N ARG A 361 29.79 -28.57 13.93
CA ARG A 361 28.86 -29.63 14.30
C ARG A 361 29.58 -30.63 15.19
N SER A 362 29.09 -30.80 16.42
CA SER A 362 29.55 -31.86 17.31
C SER A 362 28.45 -32.90 17.46
N TYR A 363 28.80 -34.18 17.27
CA TYR A 363 27.89 -35.29 17.51
C TYR A 363 28.34 -36.05 18.75
N THR A 364 27.46 -36.13 19.75
CA THR A 364 27.71 -36.89 20.99
C THR A 364 26.67 -38.02 21.06
N PRO A 365 27.08 -39.29 20.95
CA PRO A 365 26.19 -40.42 21.12
C PRO A 365 25.53 -40.41 22.52
N PRO A 366 24.32 -40.95 22.68
CA PRO A 366 23.69 -41.06 24.00
C PRO A 366 24.58 -41.85 24.97
N GLY A 367 24.96 -41.23 26.10
CA GLY A 367 25.81 -41.86 27.12
C GLY A 367 27.32 -41.59 27.00
N ALA A 368 27.77 -40.87 25.96
CA ALA A 368 29.17 -40.44 25.85
C ALA A 368 29.40 -39.09 26.56
N LEU A 369 30.55 -38.96 27.23
CA LEU A 369 30.99 -37.71 27.89
C LEU A 369 31.71 -36.76 26.93
N GLU A 370 32.22 -37.27 25.80
CA GLU A 370 32.91 -36.49 24.77
C GLU A 370 32.27 -36.67 23.38
N PRO A 371 32.35 -35.64 22.52
CA PRO A 371 31.82 -35.71 21.16
C PRO A 371 32.59 -36.74 20.32
N ALA A 372 31.86 -37.67 19.70
CA ALA A 372 32.42 -38.72 18.85
C ALA A 372 32.91 -38.18 17.49
N SER A 373 32.33 -37.07 17.02
CA SER A 373 32.85 -36.35 15.86
C SER A 373 32.68 -34.84 16.03
N ILE A 374 33.66 -34.11 15.51
CA ILE A 374 33.65 -32.66 15.38
C ILE A 374 33.92 -32.35 13.92
N GLU A 375 32.94 -31.75 13.25
CA GLU A 375 33.03 -31.33 11.85
C GLU A 375 32.96 -29.80 11.80
N ASP A 376 33.97 -29.17 11.19
CA ASP A 376 33.96 -27.76 10.88
C ASP A 376 33.44 -27.57 9.44
N LEU A 377 32.31 -26.86 9.31
CA LEU A 377 31.52 -26.74 8.09
C LEU A 377 31.20 -25.27 7.83
N TYR A 378 31.10 -24.89 6.57
CA TYR A 378 30.50 -23.61 6.18
C TYR A 378 29.01 -23.80 5.93
N TRP A 379 28.18 -23.12 6.71
CA TRP A 379 26.74 -23.05 6.49
C TRP A 379 26.38 -21.75 5.78
N MET A 380 25.72 -21.86 4.63
CA MET A 380 25.29 -20.73 3.82
C MET A 380 23.76 -20.75 3.70
N PRO A 381 23.02 -20.03 4.56
CA PRO A 381 21.58 -19.94 4.41
C PRO A 381 21.22 -19.15 3.15
N GLU A 382 20.15 -19.58 2.49
CA GLU A 382 19.59 -18.93 1.31
C GLU A 382 18.92 -17.60 1.72
N LEU A 383 19.65 -16.50 1.62
CA LEU A 383 19.14 -15.15 1.88
C LEU A 383 18.44 -14.50 0.69
N ASP A 384 18.73 -14.98 -0.51
CA ASP A 384 18.20 -14.47 -1.76
C ASP A 384 17.67 -15.64 -2.60
N VAL A 385 16.54 -15.43 -3.28
CA VAL A 385 15.91 -16.41 -4.17
C VAL A 385 16.81 -16.89 -5.31
N ASN A 386 17.82 -16.09 -5.68
CA ASN A 386 18.80 -16.44 -6.70
C ASN A 386 20.07 -17.09 -6.11
N THR A 387 20.22 -17.19 -4.78
CA THR A 387 21.41 -17.79 -4.15
C THR A 387 21.70 -19.21 -4.64
N PRO A 388 20.73 -20.14 -4.69
CA PRO A 388 20.98 -21.50 -5.19
C PRO A 388 21.54 -21.49 -6.63
N HIS A 389 20.91 -20.72 -7.52
CA HIS A 389 21.28 -20.67 -8.93
C HIS A 389 22.60 -19.95 -9.22
N SER A 390 22.94 -18.93 -8.43
CA SER A 390 24.23 -18.26 -8.53
C SER A 390 25.38 -19.15 -8.04
N MET A 391 25.10 -20.01 -7.05
CA MET A 391 26.11 -20.83 -6.37
C MET A 391 26.25 -22.24 -6.95
N ASP A 392 25.28 -22.76 -7.71
CA ASP A 392 25.37 -24.05 -8.43
C ASP A 392 26.62 -24.17 -9.33
N LYS A 393 27.23 -23.05 -9.73
CA LYS A 393 28.48 -23.03 -10.51
C LYS A 393 29.74 -23.28 -9.68
N TYR A 394 29.63 -23.21 -8.36
CA TYR A 394 30.73 -23.30 -7.39
C TYR A 394 30.60 -24.49 -6.43
N SER A 395 29.47 -25.20 -6.48
CA SER A 395 29.26 -26.54 -5.88
C SER A 395 29.72 -27.62 -6.84
#